data_AF-A0A2E4N8X4-F1
#
_entry.id   AF-A0A2E4N8X4-F1
#
_cell.length_a   1.000
_cell.length_b   1.000
_cell.length_c   1.000
_cell.angle_alpha   90.00
_cell.angle_beta   90.00
_cell.angle_gamma   90.00
#
_symmetry.space_group_name_H-M   'P 1'
#
loop_
_entity.id
_entity.type
_entity.pdbx_description
1 polymer ?
#
loop_
_entity_poly.entity_id
_entity_poly.type
_entity_poly.pdbx_seq_one_letter_code
_entity_poly.pdbx_strand_id
1 'polypeptide(L)'
;MKIHNTIKSWQIVFILTAFFANSAQLKLAAQSVKILSFEADVRPILKAACFHCHGEEKKKHGGLDVRLVHLMKTGGESGAAIV
;
A
#
# COMPACT_ATOMS: atom_id res chain seq x y z
N MET A 1 53.28 37.15 -9.48
CA MET A 1 52.43 36.43 -10.45
C MET A 1 52.33 34.95 -10.08
N LYS A 2 51.65 34.58 -8.97
CA LYS A 2 51.49 33.17 -8.50
C LYS A 2 50.11 32.88 -7.88
N ILE A 3 49.26 33.90 -7.70
CA ILE A 3 48.01 33.82 -6.92
C ILE A 3 46.82 33.39 -7.81
N HIS A 4 46.90 33.65 -9.12
CA HIS A 4 45.90 33.26 -10.12
C HIS A 4 45.89 31.75 -10.43
N ASN A 5 46.98 31.03 -10.14
CA ASN A 5 47.11 29.62 -10.50
C ASN A 5 46.53 28.69 -9.42
N THR A 6 46.53 29.11 -8.15
CA THR A 6 45.98 28.33 -7.03
C THR A 6 44.45 28.37 -6.98
N ILE A 7 43.85 29.48 -7.41
CA ILE A 7 42.38 29.67 -7.46
C ILE A 7 41.75 28.82 -8.58
N LYS A 8 42.42 28.69 -9.73
CA LYS A 8 41.98 27.80 -10.83
C LYS A 8 42.05 26.31 -10.46
N SER A 9 43.07 25.89 -9.73
CA SER A 9 43.24 24.50 -9.29
C SER A 9 42.15 24.05 -8.32
N TRP A 10 41.69 24.93 -7.42
CA TRP A 10 40.60 24.63 -6.50
C TRP A 10 39.24 24.57 -7.20
N GLN A 11 38.97 25.47 -8.15
CA GLN A 11 37.71 25.47 -8.92
C GLN A 11 37.50 24.15 -9.69
N ILE A 12 38.56 23.57 -10.24
CA ILE A 12 38.50 22.32 -11.02
C ILE A 12 38.23 21.10 -10.10
N VAL A 13 38.79 21.09 -8.89
CA VAL A 13 38.53 20.03 -7.88
C VAL A 13 37.09 20.06 -7.38
N PHE A 14 36.51 21.25 -7.18
CA PHE A 14 35.11 21.39 -6.75
C PHE A 14 34.10 21.00 -7.84
N ILE A 15 34.42 21.21 -9.12
CA ILE A 15 33.53 20.82 -10.24
C ILE A 15 33.58 19.30 -10.48
N LEU A 16 34.72 18.64 -10.26
CA LEU A 16 34.87 17.19 -10.43
C LEU A 16 34.19 16.37 -9.31
N THR A 17 34.12 16.88 -8.08
CA THR A 17 33.38 16.22 -6.99
C THR A 17 31.87 16.40 -7.09
N ALA A 18 31.39 17.52 -7.64
CA ALA A 18 29.96 17.77 -7.86
C ALA A 18 29.35 16.87 -8.96
N PHE A 19 30.14 16.43 -9.93
CA PHE A 19 29.67 15.58 -11.04
C PHE A 19 29.39 14.12 -10.65
N PHE A 20 30.03 13.61 -9.58
CA PHE A 20 29.88 12.21 -9.17
C PHE A 20 28.61 11.93 -8.35
N ALA A 21 27.95 12.98 -7.84
CA ALA A 21 26.77 12.85 -6.97
C ALA A 21 25.43 12.82 -7.71
N ASN A 22 25.39 13.11 -9.03
CA ASN A 22 24.13 13.39 -9.74
C ASN A 22 23.61 12.24 -10.62
N SER A 23 24.21 11.05 -10.58
CA SER A 23 23.83 9.90 -11.42
C SER A 23 22.91 8.88 -10.75
N ALA A 24 22.54 9.08 -9.48
CA ALA A 24 21.90 8.05 -8.65
C ALA A 24 20.37 8.14 -8.50
N GLN A 25 19.64 8.85 -9.37
CA GLN A 25 18.19 8.99 -9.21
C GLN A 25 17.39 8.67 -10.47
N LEU A 26 17.38 7.37 -10.83
CA LEU A 26 16.28 6.79 -11.61
C LEU A 26 15.78 5.52 -10.91
N LYS A 27 15.33 5.65 -9.66
CA LYS A 27 14.42 4.65 -9.07
C LYS A 27 13.06 4.85 -9.72
N LEU A 28 12.84 4.20 -10.87
CA LEU A 28 11.50 3.99 -11.36
C LEU A 28 10.79 3.14 -10.29
N ALA A 29 9.93 3.79 -9.50
CA ALA A 29 9.05 3.09 -8.58
C ALA A 29 8.07 2.29 -9.45
N ALA A 30 8.45 1.05 -9.77
CA ALA A 30 7.51 0.04 -10.18
C ALA A 30 6.54 -0.11 -9.01
N GLN A 31 5.44 0.65 -9.05
CA GLN A 31 4.32 0.43 -8.15
C GLN A 31 3.79 -0.94 -8.48
N SER A 32 4.14 -1.90 -7.62
CA SER A 32 3.56 -3.23 -7.65
C SER A 32 2.04 -3.07 -7.53
N VAL A 33 1.32 -3.42 -8.59
CA VAL A 33 -0.14 -3.54 -8.55
C VAL A 33 -0.43 -4.71 -7.61
N LYS A 34 -0.68 -4.40 -6.34
CA LYS A 34 -1.11 -5.40 -5.37
C LYS A 34 -2.50 -5.88 -5.79
N ILE A 35 -2.57 -7.12 -6.26
CA ILE A 35 -3.86 -7.79 -6.49
C ILE A 35 -4.50 -7.99 -5.13
N LEU A 36 -5.68 -7.39 -4.94
CA LEU A 36 -6.45 -7.55 -3.72
C LEU A 36 -7.21 -8.88 -3.77
N SER A 37 -7.22 -9.60 -2.65
CA SER A 37 -8.07 -10.77 -2.47
C SER A 37 -8.94 -10.63 -1.23
N PHE A 38 -10.14 -11.19 -1.28
CA PHE A 38 -11.05 -11.14 -0.13
C PHE A 38 -10.41 -11.81 1.09
N GLU A 39 -9.79 -12.97 0.89
CA GLU A 39 -9.24 -13.81 1.94
C GLU A 39 -8.08 -13.13 2.67
N ALA A 40 -7.17 -12.49 1.94
CA ALA A 40 -5.98 -11.86 2.52
C ALA A 40 -6.27 -10.46 3.06
N ASP A 41 -7.11 -9.70 2.37
CA ASP A 41 -7.20 -8.25 2.61
C ASP A 41 -8.50 -7.82 3.30
N VAL A 42 -9.62 -8.52 3.06
CA VAL A 42 -10.94 -8.10 3.56
C VAL A 42 -11.39 -8.93 4.75
N ARG A 43 -11.26 -10.25 4.65
CA ARG A 43 -11.73 -11.21 5.66
C ARG A 43 -11.12 -10.96 7.05
N PRO A 44 -9.82 -10.62 7.22
CA PRO A 44 -9.27 -10.32 8.54
C PRO A 44 -9.94 -9.11 9.21
N ILE A 45 -10.30 -8.09 8.42
CA ILE A 45 -10.99 -6.89 8.90
C ILE A 45 -12.39 -7.27 9.39
N LEU A 46 -13.15 -8.00 8.57
CA LEU A 46 -14.48 -8.46 8.92
C LEU A 46 -14.47 -9.43 10.11
N LYS A 47 -13.41 -10.24 10.25
CA LYS A 47 -13.24 -11.11 11.41
C LYS A 47 -13.07 -10.31 12.69
N ALA A 48 -12.24 -9.28 12.66
CA ALA A 48 -11.98 -8.44 13.84
C ALA A 48 -13.22 -7.63 14.27
N ALA A 49 -14.04 -7.19 13.31
CA ALA A 49 -15.10 -6.21 13.60
C ALA A 49 -16.54 -6.77 13.51
N CYS A 50 -16.79 -7.82 12.73
CA CYS A 50 -18.15 -8.19 12.31
C CYS A 50 -18.52 -9.64 12.61
N PHE A 51 -17.55 -10.57 12.60
CA PHE A 51 -17.82 -12.01 12.71
C PHE A 51 -18.56 -12.41 13.98
N HIS A 52 -18.33 -11.68 15.08
CA HIS A 52 -19.00 -11.96 16.33
C HIS A 52 -20.52 -12.04 16.14
N CYS A 53 -21.16 -10.96 15.66
CA CYS A 53 -22.62 -10.90 15.50
C CYS A 53 -23.11 -11.37 14.12
N HIS A 54 -22.26 -11.32 13.09
CA HIS A 54 -22.60 -11.66 11.70
C HIS A 54 -21.78 -12.84 11.18
N GLY A 55 -21.65 -13.91 11.97
CA GLY A 55 -20.90 -15.10 11.57
C GLY A 55 -20.83 -16.22 12.59
N GLU A 56 -20.05 -16.03 13.66
CA GLU A 56 -19.67 -17.05 14.64
C GLU A 56 -20.76 -17.33 15.69
N GLU A 57 -21.58 -16.32 16.00
CA GLU A 57 -22.74 -16.51 16.87
C GLU A 57 -23.76 -17.48 16.27
N LYS A 58 -24.39 -18.27 17.15
CA LYS A 58 -25.47 -19.19 16.78
C LYS A 58 -26.64 -18.46 16.10
N LYS A 59 -26.96 -17.25 16.56
CA LYS A 59 -28.00 -16.40 15.99
C LYS A 59 -27.35 -15.16 15.38
N LYS A 60 -27.35 -15.09 14.06
CA LYS A 60 -26.78 -13.96 13.34
C LYS A 60 -27.75 -12.79 13.37
N HIS A 61 -27.25 -11.61 13.70
CA HIS A 61 -28.06 -10.39 13.71
C HIS A 61 -28.54 -10.08 12.28
N GLY A 62 -29.84 -9.81 12.12
CA GLY A 62 -30.47 -9.55 10.81
C GLY A 62 -30.27 -10.66 9.77
N GLY A 63 -30.01 -11.90 10.20
CA GLY A 63 -29.78 -13.05 9.31
C GLY A 63 -28.49 -12.99 8.47
N LEU A 64 -27.65 -11.96 8.64
CA LEU A 64 -26.50 -11.71 7.78
C LEU A 64 -25.25 -12.50 8.21
N ASP A 65 -24.56 -13.09 7.25
CA ASP A 65 -23.27 -13.76 7.45
C ASP A 65 -22.19 -13.17 6.53
N VAL A 66 -21.16 -12.55 7.13
CA VAL A 66 -20.10 -11.86 6.38
C VAL A 66 -18.81 -12.67 6.25
N ARG A 67 -18.83 -13.96 6.60
CA ARG A 67 -17.63 -14.80 6.59
C ARG A 67 -17.17 -15.16 5.18
N LEU A 68 -18.09 -15.17 4.22
CA LEU A 68 -17.87 -15.57 2.83
C LEU A 68 -18.61 -14.63 1.89
N VAL A 69 -18.00 -14.32 0.75
CA VAL A 69 -18.57 -13.41 -0.28
C VAL A 69 -19.95 -13.89 -0.76
N HIS A 70 -20.14 -15.19 -0.97
CA HIS A 70 -21.43 -15.71 -1.41
C HIS A 70 -22.55 -15.46 -0.38
N LEU A 71 -22.24 -15.53 0.91
CA LEU A 71 -23.22 -15.25 1.96
C LEU A 71 -23.59 -13.76 2.02
N MET A 72 -22.62 -12.88 1.75
CA MET A 72 -22.87 -11.44 1.63
C MET A 72 -23.75 -11.12 0.41
N LYS A 73 -23.60 -11.86 -0.69
CA LYS A 73 -24.48 -11.75 -1.87
C LYS A 73 -25.90 -12.23 -1.57
N THR A 74 -26.05 -13.33 -0.83
CA THR A 74 -27.37 -13.77 -0.33
C THR A 74 -27.99 -12.72 0.59
N GLY A 75 -27.18 -12.07 1.41
CA GLY A 75 -27.61 -10.98 2.28
C GLY A 75 -28.31 -11.45 3.55
N GLY A 76 -29.07 -10.53 4.15
CA GLY A 76 -29.86 -10.77 5.35
C GLY A 76 -31.29 -10.24 5.20
N GLU A 77 -31.93 -9.92 6.32
CA GLU A 77 -33.30 -9.39 6.37
C GLU A 77 -33.47 -8.09 5.57
N SER A 78 -32.40 -7.28 5.47
CA SER A 78 -32.38 -6.04 4.68
C SER A 78 -32.09 -6.25 3.19
N GLY A 79 -31.96 -7.49 2.73
CA GLY A 79 -31.56 -7.85 1.37
C GLY A 79 -30.05 -8.06 1.20
N ALA A 80 -29.60 -8.06 -0.07
CA ALA A 80 -28.21 -8.30 -0.43
C ALA A 80 -27.27 -7.26 0.20
N ALA A 81 -26.16 -7.72 0.80
CA ALA A 81 -25.17 -6.81 1.39
C ALA A 81 -24.21 -6.24 0.34
N ILE A 82 -24.02 -6.97 -0.76
CA ILE A 82 -23.20 -6.58 -1.92
C ILE A 82 -23.87 -7.06 -3.21
N VAL A 83 -23.67 -6.33 -4.32
CA VAL A 83 -24.22 -6.62 -5.66
C VAL A 83 -23.13 -6.87 -6.69
#